data_AF-A0A3S1IVY8-F1
#
_entry.id   AF-A0A3S1IVY8-F1
#
_cell.length_a   1.000
_cell.length_b   1.000
_cell.length_c   1.000
_cell.angle_alpha   90.00
_cell.angle_beta   90.00
_cell.angle_gamma   90.00
#
_symmetry.space_group_name_H-M   'P 1'
#
loop_
_entity.id
_entity.type
_entity.pdbx_description
1 polymer ?
#
loop_
_entity_poly.entity_id
_entity_poly.type
_entity_poly.pdbx_seq_one_letter_code
_entity_poly.pdbx_strand_id
1 'polypeptide(L)'
;MSSNPNCYVDGKALYERIAATEEFAIGIQRLLKGAQKHRIALMCAEKDPMTCHRAILVCQNLRHHDIKINHILSNSTLLTQQQIESRLLQKFGLQDEQVNQPVQLSLFTDTNSVETPMSNSTLEDRLKIAYHQQSQEIAYQEKNMTHQINIYTIGFTKKSAQHFF
;
A
#
# COMPACT_ATOMS: atom_id res chain seq x y z
N MET A 1 -7.91 -3.23 12.81
CA MET A 1 -8.65 -2.09 12.23
C MET A 1 -9.08 -1.20 13.36
N SER A 2 -9.05 0.13 13.17
CA SER A 2 -9.43 1.07 14.23
C SER A 2 -10.91 0.90 14.58
N SER A 3 -11.25 0.91 15.86
CA SER A 3 -12.66 0.88 16.32
C SER A 3 -13.30 2.28 16.34
N ASN A 4 -12.53 3.32 15.99
CA ASN A 4 -13.00 4.70 15.99
C ASN A 4 -13.84 4.98 14.72
N PRO A 5 -15.15 5.28 14.84
CA PRO A 5 -16.02 5.54 13.69
C PRO A 5 -15.55 6.70 12.82
N ASN A 6 -14.83 7.68 13.40
CA ASN A 6 -14.30 8.81 12.64
C ASN A 6 -13.25 8.40 11.61
N CYS A 7 -12.67 7.19 11.72
CA CYS A 7 -11.77 6.64 10.73
C CYS A 7 -12.47 6.11 9.48
N TYR A 8 -13.80 6.16 9.41
CA TYR A 8 -14.59 5.60 8.32
C TYR A 8 -15.50 6.67 7.70
N VAL A 9 -15.74 6.55 6.39
CA VAL A 9 -16.79 7.27 5.67
C VAL A 9 -17.50 6.25 4.80
N ASP A 10 -18.83 6.16 4.92
CA ASP A 10 -19.66 5.18 4.21
C ASP A 10 -19.16 3.72 4.36
N GLY A 11 -18.74 3.36 5.58
CA GLY A 11 -18.18 2.03 5.89
C GLY A 11 -16.78 1.78 5.33
N LYS A 12 -16.19 2.74 4.61
CA LYS A 12 -14.85 2.64 4.04
C LYS A 12 -13.81 3.29 4.94
N ALA A 13 -12.73 2.57 5.24
CA ALA A 13 -11.63 3.07 6.04
C ALA A 13 -10.87 4.20 5.33
N LEU A 14 -10.61 5.30 6.05
CA LEU A 14 -9.75 6.41 5.61
C LEU A 14 -8.40 6.32 6.30
N TYR A 15 -7.37 6.02 5.52
CA TYR A 15 -6.03 5.71 6.01
C TYR A 15 -5.36 6.88 6.69
N GLU A 16 -5.57 8.08 6.17
CA GLU A 16 -5.03 9.32 6.73
C GLU A 16 -5.63 9.58 8.12
N ARG A 17 -6.92 9.27 8.31
CA ARG A 17 -7.57 9.40 9.62
C ARG A 17 -7.09 8.35 10.60
N ILE A 18 -6.84 7.12 10.13
CA ILE A 18 -6.23 6.06 10.95
C ILE A 18 -4.81 6.45 11.34
N ALA A 19 -4.01 6.94 10.39
CA ALA A 19 -2.62 7.34 10.65
C ALA A 19 -2.52 8.50 11.64
N ALA A 20 -3.55 9.35 11.72
CA ALA A 20 -3.64 10.46 12.65
C ALA A 20 -4.08 10.06 14.08
N THR A 21 -4.46 8.81 14.35
CA THR A 21 -4.88 8.41 15.71
C THR A 21 -3.71 8.12 16.63
N GLU A 22 -3.93 8.31 17.93
CA GLU A 22 -2.94 8.02 18.96
C GLU A 22 -2.58 6.52 19.00
N GLU A 23 -3.57 5.64 18.82
CA GLU A 23 -3.34 4.19 18.82
C GLU A 23 -2.42 3.75 17.68
N PHE A 24 -2.57 4.38 16.50
CA PHE A 24 -1.69 4.11 15.37
C PHE A 24 -0.26 4.58 15.68
N ALA A 25 -0.09 5.80 16.20
CA ALA A 25 1.20 6.33 16.60
C ALA A 25 1.90 5.45 17.65
N ILE A 26 1.17 4.99 18.68
CA ILE A 26 1.68 4.03 19.68
C ILE A 26 2.12 2.72 19.00
N GLY A 27 1.34 2.23 18.05
CA GLY A 27 1.67 1.04 17.26
C GLY A 27 2.99 1.18 16.49
N ILE A 28 3.18 2.31 15.80
CA ILE A 28 4.42 2.64 15.09
C ILE A 28 5.60 2.69 16.06
N GLN A 29 5.48 3.39 17.19
CA GLN A 29 6.54 3.47 18.18
C GLN A 29 6.91 2.10 18.76
N ARG A 30 5.92 1.23 18.99
CA ARG A 30 6.15 -0.15 19.44
C ARG A 30 6.96 -0.93 18.40
N LEU A 31 6.66 -0.78 17.11
CA LEU A 31 7.42 -1.43 16.03
C LEU A 31 8.86 -0.92 15.98
N LEU A 32 9.07 0.39 16.04
CA LEU A 32 10.41 1.00 16.03
C LEU A 32 11.24 0.53 17.22
N LYS A 33 10.68 0.57 18.44
CA LYS A 33 11.35 0.09 19.65
C LYS A 33 11.65 -1.41 19.59
N GLY A 34 10.72 -2.20 19.05
CA GLY A 34 10.93 -3.64 18.86
C GLY A 34 12.04 -3.94 17.83
N ALA A 35 12.10 -3.16 16.75
CA ALA A 35 13.09 -3.34 15.69
C ALA A 35 14.54 -3.11 16.16
N GLN A 36 14.74 -2.32 17.22
CA GLN A 36 16.05 -2.15 17.85
C GLN A 36 16.57 -3.43 18.52
N LYS A 37 15.67 -4.35 18.91
CA LYS A 37 15.99 -5.55 19.70
C LYS A 37 15.75 -6.85 18.95
N HIS A 38 14.88 -6.82 17.93
CA HIS A 38 14.37 -8.01 17.27
C HIS A 38 14.26 -7.80 15.76
N ARG A 39 14.36 -8.91 15.04
CA ARG A 39 13.97 -8.96 13.61
C ARG A 39 12.46 -9.15 13.55
N ILE A 40 11.74 -8.11 13.15
CA ILE A 40 10.27 -8.13 13.11
C ILE A 40 9.79 -8.57 11.73
N ALA A 41 8.85 -9.51 11.69
CA ALA A 41 8.09 -9.86 10.50
C ALA A 41 6.61 -9.48 10.71
N LEU A 42 6.05 -8.69 9.79
CA LEU A 42 4.65 -8.31 9.78
C LEU A 42 3.90 -9.13 8.74
N MET A 43 3.07 -10.07 9.18
CA MET A 43 2.35 -11.00 8.29
C MET A 43 1.00 -10.43 7.83
N CYS A 44 0.67 -10.63 6.56
CA CYS A 44 -0.63 -10.29 5.98
C CYS A 44 -1.12 -11.39 5.04
N ALA A 45 -2.40 -11.34 4.66
CA ALA A 45 -3.03 -12.35 3.81
C ALA A 45 -2.90 -12.04 2.31
N GLU A 46 -2.58 -10.80 1.95
CA GLU A 46 -2.49 -10.38 0.55
C GLU A 46 -1.20 -10.86 -0.10
N LYS A 47 -1.31 -11.33 -1.34
CA LYS A 47 -0.18 -11.84 -2.13
C LYS A 47 0.71 -10.72 -2.67
N ASP A 48 0.10 -9.60 -3.08
CA ASP A 48 0.81 -8.41 -3.59
C ASP A 48 0.87 -7.33 -2.50
N PRO A 49 2.06 -6.84 -2.12
CA PRO A 49 2.19 -5.74 -1.19
C PRO A 49 1.43 -4.48 -1.62
N MET A 50 1.26 -4.19 -2.92
CA MET A 50 0.47 -3.02 -3.34
C MET A 50 -1.00 -3.12 -2.92
N THR A 51 -1.51 -4.31 -2.66
CA THR A 51 -2.87 -4.54 -2.16
C THR A 51 -2.94 -4.74 -0.66
N CYS A 52 -1.80 -4.64 0.04
CA CYS A 52 -1.69 -4.92 1.46
C CYS A 52 -1.80 -3.64 2.28
N HIS A 53 -2.71 -3.62 3.26
CA HIS A 53 -2.86 -2.48 4.17
C HIS A 53 -1.60 -2.22 4.98
N ARG A 54 -0.83 -3.27 5.31
CA ARG A 54 0.45 -3.09 6.02
C ARG A 54 1.49 -2.38 5.15
N ALA A 55 1.52 -2.61 3.85
CA ALA A 55 2.46 -1.93 2.97
C ALA A 55 2.03 -0.48 2.69
N ILE A 56 0.74 -0.27 2.41
CA ILE A 56 0.21 1.02 1.98
C ILE A 56 -0.03 1.98 3.16
N LEU A 57 -0.39 1.49 4.34
CA LEU A 57 -0.58 2.34 5.53
C LEU A 57 0.63 2.29 6.47
N VAL A 58 0.99 1.10 6.95
CA VAL A 58 1.97 0.97 8.04
C VAL A 58 3.39 1.24 7.53
N CYS A 59 3.81 0.58 6.45
CA CYS A 59 5.15 0.73 5.91
C CYS A 59 5.39 2.13 5.32
N GLN A 60 4.37 2.76 4.74
CA GLN A 60 4.42 4.17 4.34
C GLN A 60 4.84 5.05 5.53
N ASN A 61 4.18 4.93 6.68
CA ASN A 61 4.50 5.73 7.85
C ASN A 61 5.83 5.36 8.51
N LEU A 62 6.26 4.10 8.37
CA LEU A 62 7.54 3.62 8.87
C LEU A 62 8.74 4.09 8.03
N ARG A 63 8.54 4.39 6.73
CA ARG A 63 9.62 4.75 5.79
C ARG A 63 10.39 6.02 6.16
N HIS A 64 9.78 6.89 6.96
CA HIS A 64 10.37 8.15 7.40
C HIS A 64 11.37 7.97 8.55
N HIS A 65 11.55 6.74 9.03
CA HIS A 65 12.53 6.36 10.03
C HIS A 65 13.68 5.58 9.38
N ASP A 66 14.82 5.53 10.06
CA ASP A 66 16.01 4.80 9.62
C ASP A 66 15.83 3.27 9.79
N ILE A 67 14.93 2.69 9.00
CA ILE A 67 14.64 1.26 9.00
C ILE A 67 14.52 0.72 7.58
N LYS A 68 15.11 -0.47 7.36
CA LYS A 68 15.02 -1.17 6.08
C LYS A 68 13.76 -2.05 6.05
N ILE A 69 12.85 -1.74 5.13
CA ILE A 69 11.60 -2.46 4.93
C ILE A 69 11.70 -3.30 3.65
N ASN A 70 11.47 -4.61 3.77
CA ASN A 70 11.36 -5.54 2.64
C ASN A 70 10.04 -6.33 2.73
N HIS A 71 9.48 -6.64 1.57
CA HIS A 71 8.27 -7.43 1.38
C HIS A 71 8.63 -8.78 0.80
N ILE A 72 8.20 -9.86 1.46
CA ILE A 72 8.43 -11.23 1.02
C ILE A 72 7.26 -11.63 0.11
N LEU A 73 7.56 -11.99 -1.14
CA LEU A 73 6.55 -12.41 -2.11
C LEU A 73 6.33 -13.93 -2.08
N SER A 74 5.23 -14.40 -2.68
CA SER A 74 4.85 -15.82 -2.69
C SER A 74 5.87 -16.74 -3.38
N ASN A 75 6.68 -16.21 -4.30
CA ASN A 75 7.77 -16.91 -4.97
C ASN A 75 9.09 -16.80 -4.19
N SER A 76 9.05 -16.42 -2.91
CA SER A 76 10.20 -16.22 -2.02
C SER A 76 11.16 -15.10 -2.43
N THR A 77 10.80 -14.23 -3.38
CA THR A 77 11.61 -13.04 -3.69
C THR A 77 11.29 -11.88 -2.75
N LEU A 78 12.18 -10.90 -2.71
CA LEU A 78 12.03 -9.69 -1.90
C LEU A 78 11.79 -8.47 -2.78
N LEU A 79 10.88 -7.60 -2.34
CA LEU A 79 10.78 -6.23 -2.83
C LEU A 79 11.09 -5.25 -1.70
N THR A 80 11.91 -4.26 -1.97
CA THR A 80 12.13 -3.12 -1.06
C THR A 80 10.92 -2.18 -1.08
N GLN A 81 10.76 -1.36 -0.05
CA GLN A 81 9.72 -0.31 -0.04
C GLN A 81 9.84 0.63 -1.24
N GLN A 82 11.06 1.00 -1.64
CA GLN A 82 11.31 1.85 -2.81
C GLN A 82 10.83 1.21 -4.13
N GLN A 83 10.93 -0.12 -4.27
CA GLN A 83 10.40 -0.83 -5.43
C GLN A 83 8.86 -0.84 -5.43
N ILE A 84 8.23 -0.98 -4.26
CA ILE A 84 6.76 -0.83 -4.15
C ILE A 84 6.34 0.58 -4.55
N GLU A 85 7.04 1.60 -4.07
CA GLU A 85 6.79 2.99 -4.40
C GLU A 85 6.97 3.30 -5.89
N SER A 86 8.01 2.76 -6.51
CA SER A 86 8.21 2.89 -7.96
C SER A 86 7.05 2.28 -8.73
N ARG A 87 6.55 1.11 -8.31
CA ARG A 87 5.36 0.47 -8.90
C ARG A 87 4.09 1.32 -8.69
N LEU A 88 3.93 1.95 -7.52
CA LEU A 88 2.80 2.85 -7.24
C LEU A 88 2.83 4.09 -8.14
N LEU A 89 3.97 4.77 -8.24
CA LEU A 89 4.14 5.92 -9.12
C LEU A 89 3.87 5.54 -10.58
N GLN A 90 4.37 4.37 -11.02
CA GLN A 90 4.11 3.87 -12.36
C GLN A 90 2.63 3.62 -12.61
N LYS A 91 1.94 2.97 -11.66
CA LYS A 91 0.52 2.65 -11.78
C LYS A 91 -0.35 3.90 -11.98
N PHE A 92 -0.01 5.00 -11.33
CA PHE A 92 -0.79 6.24 -11.37
C PHE A 92 -0.24 7.30 -12.33
N GLY A 93 0.78 6.98 -13.14
CA GLY A 93 1.37 7.94 -14.08
C GLY A 93 2.09 9.11 -13.41
N LEU A 94 2.63 8.90 -12.20
CA LEU A 94 3.31 9.91 -11.39
C LEU A 94 4.85 9.76 -11.43
N GLN A 95 5.37 9.12 -12.48
CA GLN A 95 6.80 9.06 -12.75
C GLN A 95 7.27 10.39 -13.32
N ASP A 96 8.54 10.75 -13.13
CA ASP A 96 9.12 11.89 -13.83
C ASP A 96 9.12 11.60 -15.34
N GLU A 97 8.43 12.42 -16.14
CA GLU A 97 8.52 12.40 -17.61
C GLU A 97 9.88 12.93 -18.09
N GLN A 98 10.99 12.33 -17.66
CA GLN A 98 12.33 12.66 -18.15
C GLN A 98 13.30 11.46 -18.17
N VAL A 99 12.85 10.29 -18.63
CA VAL A 99 13.78 9.30 -19.21
C VAL A 99 13.02 8.58 -20.33
N ASN A 100 13.60 8.57 -21.54
CA ASN A 100 13.23 7.73 -22.70
C ASN A 100 12.29 8.28 -23.79
N GLN A 101 12.41 9.55 -24.18
CA GLN A 101 12.20 9.91 -25.59
C GLN A 101 13.38 10.75 -26.11
N PRO A 102 14.02 10.38 -27.24
CA PRO A 102 14.86 11.33 -27.95
C PRO A 102 13.93 12.45 -28.40
N VAL A 103 14.04 13.61 -27.76
CA VAL A 103 13.36 14.83 -28.19
C VAL A 103 13.88 15.17 -29.58
N GLN A 104 13.13 14.80 -30.62
CA GLN A 104 13.33 15.42 -31.92
C GLN A 104 12.95 16.89 -31.76
N LEU A 105 13.94 17.77 -31.96
CA LEU A 105 13.72 19.21 -32.08
C LEU A 105 12.85 19.48 -33.32
N SER A 106 11.53 19.51 -33.17
CA SER A 106 10.66 20.20 -34.11
C SER A 106 10.74 21.70 -33.82
N LEU A 107 11.36 22.43 -34.75
CA LEU A 107 11.74 23.84 -34.60
C LEU A 107 10.59 24.85 -34.76
N PHE A 108 9.34 24.41 -34.84
CA PHE A 108 8.19 25.29 -35.01
C PHE A 108 6.93 24.65 -34.42
N THR A 109 6.36 25.26 -33.36
CA THR A 109 4.91 25.31 -33.14
C THR A 109 4.58 26.47 -32.20
N ASP A 110 3.69 27.32 -32.69
CA ASP A 110 3.26 28.58 -32.10
C ASP A 110 2.56 28.43 -30.73
N THR A 111 2.68 29.53 -29.98
CA THR A 111 2.08 29.79 -28.67
C THR A 111 0.55 29.68 -28.68
N ASN A 112 -0.01 28.58 -28.15
CA ASN A 112 -1.27 28.58 -27.38
C ASN A 112 -1.65 27.15 -26.95
N SER A 113 -1.31 26.77 -25.73
CA SER A 113 -1.96 25.65 -25.04
C SER A 113 -1.69 25.69 -23.54
N VAL A 114 -2.76 25.98 -22.80
CA VAL A 114 -3.11 25.50 -21.44
C VAL A 114 -2.00 25.54 -20.39
N GLU A 115 -2.11 26.51 -19.49
CA GLU A 115 -1.44 26.50 -18.18
C GLU A 115 -1.77 25.18 -17.45
N THR A 116 -0.83 24.24 -17.46
CA THR A 116 -0.82 23.10 -16.54
C THR A 116 -0.02 23.52 -15.31
N PRO A 117 -0.62 23.62 -14.11
CA PRO A 117 0.12 23.93 -12.90
C PRO A 117 0.79 22.64 -12.42
N MET A 118 1.82 22.16 -13.11
CA MET A 118 2.46 20.90 -12.71
C MET A 118 3.95 20.81 -13.09
N SER A 119 4.73 21.85 -12.78
CA SER A 119 6.16 21.86 -13.09
C SER A 119 7.12 21.70 -11.90
N ASN A 120 6.67 21.53 -10.64
CA ASN A 120 7.58 21.36 -9.49
C ASN A 120 7.02 20.47 -8.35
N SER A 121 6.41 19.32 -8.65
CA SER A 121 6.03 18.38 -7.58
C SER A 121 7.23 17.53 -7.16
N THR A 122 7.57 17.53 -5.86
CA THR A 122 8.67 16.71 -5.34
C THR A 122 8.30 15.22 -5.41
N LEU A 123 9.30 14.33 -5.39
CA LEU A 123 9.05 12.87 -5.31
C LEU A 123 8.12 12.52 -4.14
N GLU A 124 8.30 13.19 -3.00
CA GLU A 124 7.49 12.95 -1.81
C GLU A 124 6.03 13.38 -2.01
N ASP A 125 5.78 14.48 -2.71
CA ASP A 125 4.41 14.92 -3.03
C ASP A 125 3.71 13.93 -3.97
N ARG A 126 4.42 13.45 -4.99
CA ARG A 126 3.90 12.43 -5.91
C ARG A 126 3.63 11.12 -5.18
N LEU A 127 4.50 10.72 -4.26
CA LEU A 127 4.28 9.53 -3.44
C LEU A 127 3.06 9.68 -2.54
N LYS A 128 2.86 10.84 -1.91
CA LYS A 128 1.62 11.09 -1.13
C LYS A 128 0.38 10.91 -1.99
N ILE A 129 0.38 11.42 -3.22
CA ILE A 129 -0.73 11.23 -4.17
C ILE A 129 -0.91 9.74 -4.48
N ALA A 130 0.17 9.02 -4.80
CA ALA A 130 0.12 7.60 -5.15
C ALA A 130 -0.39 6.72 -3.99
N TYR A 131 0.06 6.98 -2.75
CA TYR A 131 -0.42 6.28 -1.56
C TYR A 131 -1.89 6.59 -1.28
N HIS A 132 -2.31 7.85 -1.44
CA HIS A 132 -3.71 8.24 -1.29
C HIS A 132 -4.61 7.53 -2.32
N GLN A 133 -4.21 7.51 -3.59
CA GLN A 133 -4.96 6.80 -4.63
C GLN A 133 -5.01 5.29 -4.37
N GLN A 134 -3.90 4.69 -3.96
CA GLN A 134 -3.88 3.26 -3.64
C GLN A 134 -4.72 2.92 -2.40
N SER A 135 -4.69 3.76 -1.36
CA SER A 135 -5.49 3.56 -0.15
C SER A 135 -6.98 3.54 -0.49
N GLN A 136 -7.43 4.41 -1.41
CA GLN A 136 -8.80 4.41 -1.89
C GLN A 136 -9.18 3.11 -2.61
N GLU A 137 -8.28 2.49 -3.37
CA GLU A 137 -8.60 1.23 -4.05
C GLU A 137 -8.72 0.03 -3.11
N ILE A 138 -7.89 -0.02 -2.05
CA ILE A 138 -7.72 -1.22 -1.23
C ILE A 138 -8.32 -1.08 0.16
N ALA A 139 -8.75 0.12 0.56
CA ALA A 139 -9.32 0.39 1.86
C ALA A 139 -10.40 -0.62 2.20
N TYR A 140 -10.32 -1.13 3.43
CA TYR A 140 -11.34 -2.00 3.98
C TYR A 140 -12.71 -1.33 3.87
N GLN A 141 -13.70 -2.11 3.44
CA GLN A 141 -15.10 -1.73 3.42
C GLN A 141 -15.85 -2.64 4.38
N GLU A 142 -16.56 -2.06 5.34
CA GLU A 142 -17.55 -2.77 6.15
C GLU A 142 -18.62 -3.31 5.20
N LYS A 143 -18.67 -4.64 5.07
CA LYS A 143 -19.79 -5.30 4.40
C LYS A 143 -20.96 -5.28 5.37
N ASN A 144 -22.07 -4.67 4.97
CA ASN A 144 -23.38 -4.93 5.58
C ASN A 144 -23.65 -6.43 5.43
N MET A 145 -23.35 -7.21 6.47
CA MET A 145 -23.61 -8.64 6.45
C MET A 145 -25.11 -8.87 6.60
N THR A 146 -25.81 -9.09 5.48
CA THR A 146 -26.95 -10.00 5.51
C THR A 146 -26.41 -11.36 5.96
N HIS A 147 -26.90 -11.85 7.10
CA HIS A 147 -26.45 -13.11 7.67
C HIS A 147 -26.84 -14.25 6.71
N GLN A 148 -25.91 -14.66 5.85
CA GLN A 148 -26.10 -15.76 4.92
C GLN A 148 -24.99 -16.80 5.15
N ILE A 149 -25.38 -18.00 5.55
CA ILE A 149 -24.47 -19.13 5.71
C ILE A 149 -24.45 -19.90 4.38
N ASN A 150 -23.37 -19.76 3.62
CA ASN A 150 -23.11 -20.57 2.44
C ASN A 150 -22.10 -21.67 2.81
N ILE A 151 -22.57 -22.91 2.93
CA ILE A 151 -21.72 -24.07 3.23
C ILE A 151 -21.24 -24.66 1.91
N TYR A 152 -19.95 -24.50 1.60
CA TYR A 152 -19.30 -25.19 0.49
C TYR A 152 -18.69 -26.49 1.02
N THR A 153 -19.23 -27.63 0.61
CA THR A 153 -18.64 -28.94 0.89
C THR A 153 -17.59 -29.27 -0.17
N ILE A 154 -16.31 -29.14 0.18
CA ILE A 154 -15.21 -29.64 -0.64
C ILE A 154 -14.93 -31.07 -0.22
N GLY A 155 -15.25 -32.03 -1.08
CA GLY A 155 -14.95 -33.45 -0.85
C GLY A 155 -13.44 -33.67 -0.92
N PHE A 156 -12.77 -33.84 0.22
CA PHE A 156 -11.41 -34.35 0.24
C PHE A 156 -11.45 -35.85 -0.07
N THR A 157 -10.83 -36.25 -1.19
CA THR A 157 -10.59 -37.66 -1.48
C THR A 157 -9.66 -38.23 -0.39
N LYS A 158 -10.08 -39.34 0.22
CA LYS A 158 -9.45 -40.00 1.37
C LYS A 158 -7.92 -40.05 1.25
N LYS A 159 -7.21 -39.26 2.06
CA LYS A 159 -5.95 -39.69 2.67
C LYS A 159 -6.18 -39.74 4.18
N SER A 160 -6.06 -40.95 4.73
CA SER A 160 -6.36 -41.27 6.12
C SER A 160 -5.53 -40.46 7.11
N ALA A 161 -6.14 -40.04 8.22
CA ALA A 161 -5.55 -39.24 9.29
C ALA A 161 -4.28 -39.82 9.95
N GLN A 162 -3.95 -41.09 9.71
CA GLN A 162 -2.71 -41.73 10.20
C GLN A 162 -1.41 -41.18 9.57
N HIS A 163 -1.49 -40.30 8.56
CA HIS A 163 -0.31 -39.68 7.96
C HIS A 163 0.03 -38.30 8.55
N PHE A 164 -0.77 -37.80 9.51
CA PHE A 164 -0.64 -36.45 10.05
C PHE A 164 -0.37 -36.39 11.56
N PHE A 165 -0.44 -37.51 12.28
CA PHE A 165 -0.06 -37.63 13.70
C PHE A 165 1.08 -38.62 13.85
#